data_AF-A0A355G9Q0-F1
#
_entry.id   AF-A0A355G9Q0-F1
#
_cell.length_a   1.000
_cell.length_b   1.000
_cell.length_c   1.000
_cell.angle_alpha   90.00
_cell.angle_beta   90.00
_cell.angle_gamma   90.00
#
_symmetry.space_group_name_H-M   'P 1'
#
loop_
_entity.id
_entity.type
_entity.pdbx_description
1 polymer ?
#
loop_
_entity_poly.entity_id
_entity_poly.type
_entity_poly.pdbx_seq_one_letter_code
_entity_poly.pdbx_strand_id
1 'polypeptide(L)'
;MSSTQFLELVVSLSVQVAIVIIITHWLGRLVESERIQSRLWTVCYGILLTLILVAVLFPHPRFLNPWNQISVDHASTLLSIEMQLGKVLFWVWLGGTVLSLMVFILRAMLVNRFLISCQPVEIRKYLSEETLDELSRNFNLSGKQQVRILTTNRLVSPFCSQLHYPYIVIPEYLLSFEPQKFNFIIRHELEHLQTGHPLQLFLQRLVEVIFWFHPMIWWASQQSALCREFACDDAAVQTPQEITQYLHTLLTIIEYGATEADETHTPLALVRGQSMIASRARRLTQIARNCTRQQPISLSGCAASVSLVLATLLAAFVWLPVDVLASPRANWSPWPSWSAEALHDFGVSVHDFETYNGRMEIHELLQHNKTRQIASPDLPR
;
A
#
# COMPACT_ATOMS: atom_id res chain seq x y z
N MET A 1 -13.30 -20.57 7.37
CA MET A 1 -11.93 -20.50 7.91
C MET A 1 -11.98 -20.66 9.43
N SER A 2 -11.19 -21.59 9.99
CA SER A 2 -11.03 -21.75 11.44
C SER A 2 -10.13 -20.65 12.02
N SER A 3 -10.09 -20.53 13.35
CA SER A 3 -9.20 -19.56 14.02
C SER A 3 -7.71 -19.89 13.84
N THR A 4 -7.34 -21.17 13.77
CA THR A 4 -5.95 -21.61 13.51
C THR A 4 -5.52 -21.26 12.09
N GLN A 5 -6.39 -21.47 11.10
CA GLN A 5 -6.16 -21.08 9.71
C GLN A 5 -6.00 -19.56 9.54
N PHE A 6 -6.80 -18.77 10.26
CA PHE A 6 -6.64 -17.31 10.22
C PHE A 6 -5.29 -16.87 10.79
N LEU A 7 -4.83 -17.51 11.86
CA LEU A 7 -3.51 -17.26 12.44
C LEU A 7 -2.39 -17.59 11.43
N GLU A 8 -2.44 -18.79 10.82
CA GLU A 8 -1.50 -19.22 9.77
C GLU A 8 -1.46 -18.21 8.61
N LEU A 9 -2.63 -17.77 8.14
CA LEU A 9 -2.79 -16.79 7.07
C LEU A 9 -2.13 -15.45 7.41
N VAL A 10 -2.47 -14.85 8.56
CA VAL A 10 -1.97 -13.52 8.93
C VAL A 10 -0.46 -13.52 9.14
N VAL A 11 0.07 -14.56 9.77
CA VAL A 11 1.51 -14.68 10.05
C VAL A 11 2.28 -14.90 8.73
N SER A 12 1.81 -15.81 7.87
CA SER A 12 2.45 -16.08 6.58
C SER A 12 2.39 -14.85 5.66
N LEU A 13 1.22 -14.21 5.51
CA LEU A 13 1.07 -13.00 4.71
C LEU A 13 1.97 -11.86 5.19
N SER A 14 2.12 -11.67 6.50
CA SER A 14 3.00 -10.62 7.05
C SER A 14 4.45 -10.80 6.60
N VAL A 15 4.95 -12.04 6.59
CA VAL A 15 6.31 -12.34 6.10
C VAL A 15 6.40 -12.13 4.59
N GLN A 16 5.44 -12.64 3.82
CA GLN A 16 5.43 -12.50 2.36
C GLN A 16 5.39 -11.02 1.93
N VAL A 17 4.54 -10.22 2.59
CA VAL A 17 4.43 -8.77 2.39
C VAL A 17 5.77 -8.07 2.66
N ALA A 18 6.45 -8.41 3.76
CA ALA A 18 7.75 -7.85 4.07
C ALA A 18 8.80 -8.18 2.99
N ILE A 19 8.83 -9.43 2.51
CA ILE A 19 9.73 -9.87 1.42
C ILE A 19 9.46 -9.05 0.15
N VAL A 20 8.20 -8.95 -0.27
CA VAL A 20 7.82 -8.21 -1.49
C VAL A 20 8.22 -6.74 -1.38
N ILE A 21 8.02 -6.10 -0.23
CA ILE A 21 8.41 -4.69 0.00
C ILE A 21 9.93 -4.51 -0.07
N ILE A 22 10.70 -5.41 0.56
CA ILE A 22 12.17 -5.36 0.55
C ILE A 22 12.69 -5.50 -0.89
N ILE A 23 12.15 -6.45 -1.66
CA ILE A 23 12.53 -6.68 -3.05
C ILE A 23 12.15 -5.49 -3.93
N THR A 24 10.96 -4.92 -3.73
CA THR A 24 10.50 -3.72 -4.45
C THR A 24 11.47 -2.56 -4.23
N HIS A 25 11.86 -2.31 -2.97
CA HIS A 25 12.82 -1.25 -2.66
C HIS A 25 14.20 -1.51 -3.25
N TRP A 26 14.69 -2.75 -3.19
CA TRP A 26 15.97 -3.12 -3.76
C TRP A 26 15.98 -2.95 -5.29
N LEU A 27 14.95 -3.45 -5.99
CA LEU A 27 14.77 -3.24 -7.42
C LEU A 27 14.67 -1.75 -7.78
N GLY A 28 13.99 -0.96 -6.95
CA GLY A 28 13.89 0.49 -7.12
C GLY A 28 15.26 1.19 -7.14
N ARG A 29 16.24 0.70 -6.38
CA ARG A 29 17.62 1.25 -6.40
C ARG A 29 18.39 0.95 -7.68
N LEU A 30 17.96 -0.04 -8.46
CA LEU A 30 18.58 -0.44 -9.74
C LEU A 30 17.96 0.30 -10.94
N VAL A 31 16.91 1.08 -10.71
CA VAL A 31 16.19 1.80 -11.75
C VAL A 31 16.61 3.27 -11.73
N GLU A 32 16.94 3.83 -12.89
CA GLU A 32 17.42 5.22 -12.96
C GLU A 32 16.32 6.28 -12.90
N SER A 33 15.12 5.95 -13.40
CA SER A 33 14.01 6.89 -13.55
C SER A 33 13.05 6.80 -12.36
N GLU A 34 12.80 7.95 -11.70
CA GLU A 34 11.82 8.06 -10.61
C GLU A 34 10.41 7.69 -11.07
N ARG A 35 10.06 7.99 -12.33
CA ARG A 35 8.77 7.61 -12.92
C ARG A 35 8.61 6.09 -12.96
N ILE A 36 9.67 5.36 -13.29
CA ILE A 36 9.66 3.89 -13.29
C ILE A 36 9.61 3.37 -11.84
N GLN A 37 10.35 3.99 -10.92
CA GLN A 37 10.31 3.62 -9.50
C GLN A 37 8.92 3.83 -8.89
N SER A 38 8.23 4.94 -9.23
CA SER A 38 6.85 5.19 -8.84
C SER A 38 5.91 4.10 -9.36
N ARG A 39 6.04 3.73 -10.65
CA ARG A 39 5.27 2.62 -11.24
C ARG A 39 5.55 1.28 -10.57
N LEU A 40 6.79 1.01 -10.20
CA LEU A 40 7.17 -0.22 -9.50
C LEU A 40 6.44 -0.34 -8.15
N TRP A 41 6.30 0.77 -7.41
CA TRP A 41 5.47 0.80 -6.21
C TRP A 41 3.98 0.57 -6.50
N THR A 42 3.44 1.10 -7.59
CA THR A 42 2.06 0.81 -8.02
C THR A 42 1.85 -0.68 -8.29
N VAL A 43 2.79 -1.29 -9.02
CA VAL A 43 2.80 -2.74 -9.28
C VAL A 43 2.89 -3.52 -7.97
N CYS A 44 3.76 -3.10 -7.05
CA CYS A 44 3.89 -3.69 -5.72
C CYS A 44 2.54 -3.70 -4.96
N TYR A 45 1.83 -2.57 -4.86
CA TYR A 45 0.55 -2.54 -4.15
C TYR A 45 -0.52 -3.42 -4.83
N GLY A 46 -0.56 -3.46 -6.16
CA GLY A 46 -1.45 -4.37 -6.91
C GLY A 46 -1.12 -5.84 -6.64
N ILE A 47 0.17 -6.18 -6.60
CA ILE A 47 0.66 -7.51 -6.22
C ILE A 47 0.27 -7.85 -4.78
N LEU A 48 0.42 -6.94 -3.82
CA LEU A 48 0.05 -7.19 -2.43
C LEU A 48 -1.45 -7.50 -2.27
N LEU A 49 -2.33 -6.76 -2.97
CA LEU A 49 -3.76 -7.05 -2.99
C LEU A 49 -4.07 -8.41 -3.66
N THR A 50 -3.36 -8.72 -4.74
CA THR A 50 -3.50 -10.01 -5.44
C THR A 50 -3.02 -11.16 -4.56
N LEU A 51 -1.94 -10.96 -3.79
CA LEU A 51 -1.40 -11.94 -2.86
C LEU A 51 -2.40 -12.25 -1.74
N ILE A 52 -3.05 -11.23 -1.18
CA ILE A 52 -4.16 -11.41 -0.22
C ILE A 52 -5.28 -12.22 -0.86
N LEU A 53 -5.70 -11.85 -2.07
CA LEU A 53 -6.77 -12.54 -2.79
C LEU A 53 -6.42 -14.02 -3.04
N VAL A 54 -5.20 -14.31 -3.48
CA VAL A 54 -4.72 -15.67 -3.73
C VAL A 54 -4.67 -16.47 -2.43
N ALA A 55 -4.09 -15.90 -1.36
CA ALA A 55 -3.99 -16.56 -0.06
C ALA A 55 -5.37 -16.85 0.58
N VAL A 56 -6.40 -16.06 0.21
CA VAL A 56 -7.79 -16.19 0.66
C VAL A 56 -8.65 -16.93 -0.36
N LEU A 57 -8.14 -17.48 -1.46
CA LEU A 57 -8.97 -18.21 -2.43
C LEU A 57 -8.40 -19.55 -2.85
N PHE A 58 -7.08 -19.73 -2.78
CA PHE A 58 -6.41 -20.92 -3.28
C PHE A 58 -5.74 -21.69 -2.15
N PRO A 59 -5.65 -23.03 -2.28
CA PRO A 59 -4.87 -23.82 -1.36
C PRO A 59 -3.38 -23.53 -1.57
N HIS A 60 -2.63 -23.63 -0.49
CA HIS A 60 -1.20 -23.41 -0.49
C HIS A 60 -0.45 -24.69 -0.13
N PRO A 61 0.79 -24.84 -0.60
CA PRO A 61 1.60 -25.99 -0.25
C PRO A 61 2.10 -25.89 1.18
N ARG A 62 2.25 -27.05 1.82
CA ARG A 62 2.79 -27.22 3.17
C ARG A 62 4.05 -28.08 3.09
N PHE A 63 5.21 -27.45 2.96
CA PHE A 63 6.50 -28.15 2.83
C PHE A 63 7.09 -28.59 4.17
N LEU A 64 6.74 -27.91 5.25
CA LEU A 64 7.25 -28.17 6.60
C LEU A 64 6.09 -28.57 7.50
N ASN A 65 6.24 -29.67 8.23
CA ASN A 65 5.31 -30.05 9.30
C ASN A 65 6.11 -30.40 10.57
N PRO A 66 6.52 -29.39 11.36
CA PRO A 66 7.33 -29.60 12.55
C PRO A 66 6.56 -30.30 13.68
N TRP A 67 5.23 -30.36 13.59
CA TRP A 67 4.36 -30.87 14.66
C TRP A 67 4.21 -32.40 14.66
N ASN A 68 4.77 -33.10 13.66
CA ASN A 68 4.59 -34.55 13.48
C ASN A 68 5.17 -35.43 14.63
N GLN A 69 6.07 -34.89 15.45
CA GLN A 69 6.75 -35.65 16.52
C GLN A 69 6.26 -35.31 17.94
N ILE A 70 5.19 -34.53 18.06
CA ILE A 70 4.74 -34.01 19.36
C ILE A 70 3.77 -34.99 20.02
N SER A 71 3.96 -35.24 21.32
CA SER A 71 3.04 -36.06 22.11
C SER A 71 1.64 -35.44 22.18
N VAL A 72 0.62 -36.28 22.26
CA VAL A 72 -0.81 -35.88 22.27
C VAL A 72 -1.15 -34.81 23.32
N ASP A 73 -0.60 -34.93 24.54
CA ASP A 73 -0.85 -33.96 25.62
C ASP A 73 -0.37 -32.55 25.26
N HIS A 74 0.84 -32.43 24.70
CA HIS A 74 1.40 -31.15 24.25
C HIS A 74 0.65 -30.59 23.04
N ALA A 75 0.23 -31.45 22.10
CA ALA A 75 -0.52 -31.05 20.91
C ALA A 75 -1.88 -30.43 21.27
N SER A 76 -2.61 -31.02 22.22
CA SER A 76 -3.91 -30.50 22.68
C SER A 76 -3.78 -29.13 23.35
N THR A 77 -2.71 -28.91 24.11
CA THR A 77 -2.43 -27.65 24.79
C THR A 77 -2.09 -26.55 23.78
N LEU A 78 -1.19 -26.84 22.82
CA LEU A 78 -0.83 -25.93 21.74
C LEU A 78 -2.03 -25.54 20.89
N LEU A 79 -2.87 -26.51 20.53
CA LEU A 79 -4.09 -26.27 19.76
C LEU A 79 -5.02 -25.29 20.48
N SER A 80 -5.21 -25.45 21.79
CA SER A 80 -6.06 -24.55 22.58
C SER A 80 -5.53 -23.11 22.58
N ILE A 81 -4.21 -22.94 22.66
CA ILE A 81 -3.52 -21.64 22.61
C ILE A 81 -3.69 -21.02 21.22
N GLU A 82 -3.44 -21.78 20.14
CA GLU A 82 -3.60 -21.29 18.76
C GLU A 82 -5.03 -20.87 18.45
N MET A 83 -6.03 -21.64 18.90
CA MET A 83 -7.43 -21.28 18.72
C MET A 83 -7.78 -19.98 19.45
N GLN A 84 -7.29 -19.78 20.67
CA GLN A 84 -7.53 -18.54 21.42
C GLN A 84 -6.80 -17.36 20.77
N LEU A 85 -5.52 -17.50 20.43
CA LEU A 85 -4.73 -16.48 19.75
C LEU A 85 -5.35 -16.10 18.40
N GLY A 86 -5.74 -17.07 17.59
CA GLY A 86 -6.40 -16.84 16.30
C GLY A 86 -7.72 -16.08 16.45
N LYS A 87 -8.53 -16.37 17.48
CA LYS A 87 -9.77 -15.62 17.77
C LYS A 87 -9.49 -14.18 18.18
N VAL A 88 -8.56 -13.98 19.13
CA VAL A 88 -8.19 -12.64 19.60
C VAL A 88 -7.64 -11.82 18.43
N LEU A 89 -6.70 -12.39 17.67
CA LEU A 89 -6.10 -11.76 16.51
C LEU A 89 -7.16 -11.40 15.46
N PHE A 90 -8.13 -12.27 15.20
CA PHE A 90 -9.23 -12.00 14.27
C PHE A 90 -10.06 -10.80 14.69
N TRP A 91 -10.49 -10.73 15.95
CA TRP A 91 -11.29 -9.61 16.44
C TRP A 91 -10.51 -8.29 16.49
N VAL A 92 -9.23 -8.34 16.88
CA VAL A 92 -8.34 -7.18 16.85
C VAL A 92 -8.14 -6.69 15.41
N TRP A 93 -7.83 -7.61 14.50
CA TRP A 93 -7.67 -7.30 13.08
C TRP A 93 -8.95 -6.71 12.48
N LEU A 94 -10.11 -7.35 12.73
CA LEU A 94 -11.40 -6.89 12.23
C LEU A 94 -11.74 -5.49 12.75
N GLY A 95 -11.58 -5.26 14.06
CA GLY A 95 -11.82 -3.95 14.67
C GLY A 95 -10.94 -2.86 14.06
N GLY A 96 -9.64 -3.13 13.90
CA GLY A 96 -8.70 -2.20 13.29
C GLY A 96 -8.96 -1.96 11.80
N THR A 97 -9.35 -2.97 11.05
CA THR A 97 -9.73 -2.86 9.63
C THR A 97 -11.00 -2.04 9.47
N VAL A 98 -12.03 -2.27 10.29
CA VAL A 98 -13.28 -1.48 10.28
C VAL A 98 -13.00 -0.02 10.63
N LEU A 99 -12.19 0.24 11.67
CA LEU A 99 -11.80 1.59 12.05
C LEU A 99 -11.01 2.29 10.93
N SER A 100 -10.03 1.61 10.34
CA SER A 100 -9.21 2.15 9.25
C SER A 100 -10.03 2.42 8.00
N LEU A 101 -10.96 1.53 7.66
CA LEU A 101 -11.89 1.70 6.55
C LEU A 101 -12.86 2.86 6.80
N MET A 102 -13.38 2.99 8.02
CA MET A 102 -14.24 4.12 8.40
C MET A 102 -13.48 5.45 8.24
N VAL A 103 -12.24 5.54 8.75
CA VAL A 103 -11.40 6.73 8.60
C VAL A 103 -11.12 7.03 7.13
N PHE A 104 -10.84 6.00 6.32
CA PHE A 104 -10.62 6.14 4.88
C PHE A 104 -11.86 6.70 4.16
N ILE A 105 -13.05 6.14 4.41
CA ILE A 105 -14.32 6.61 3.84
C ILE A 105 -14.62 8.04 4.28
N LEU A 106 -14.48 8.35 5.57
CA LEU A 106 -14.71 9.70 6.08
C LEU A 106 -13.79 10.73 5.41
N ARG A 107 -12.49 10.43 5.29
CA ARG A 107 -11.54 11.30 4.58
C ARG A 107 -11.90 11.48 3.11
N ALA A 108 -12.28 10.40 2.42
CA ALA A 108 -12.73 10.48 1.03
C ALA A 108 -14.00 11.34 0.88
N MET A 109 -14.97 11.22 1.79
CA MET A 109 -16.17 12.05 1.81
C MET A 109 -15.85 13.51 2.09
N LEU A 110 -14.95 13.80 3.02
CA LEU A 110 -14.50 15.17 3.33
C LEU A 110 -13.81 15.81 2.12
N VAL A 111 -12.91 15.10 1.45
CA VAL A 111 -12.26 15.57 0.22
C VAL A 111 -13.29 15.79 -0.89
N ASN A 112 -14.24 14.88 -1.08
CA ASN A 112 -15.27 15.05 -2.10
C ASN A 112 -16.18 16.26 -1.81
N ARG A 113 -16.57 16.46 -0.54
CA ARG A 113 -17.32 17.67 -0.13
C ARG A 113 -16.52 18.94 -0.34
N PHE A 114 -15.23 18.90 -0.03
CA PHE A 114 -14.32 20.02 -0.27
C PHE A 114 -14.21 20.35 -1.76
N LEU A 115 -14.05 19.36 -2.64
CA LEU A 115 -14.00 19.54 -4.09
C LEU A 115 -15.28 20.19 -4.65
N ILE A 116 -16.45 19.80 -4.15
CA ILE A 116 -17.73 20.39 -4.54
C ILE A 116 -17.82 21.87 -4.11
N SER A 117 -17.13 22.27 -3.03
CA SER A 117 -17.13 23.66 -2.55
C SER A 117 -16.15 24.59 -3.31
N CYS A 118 -15.28 24.04 -4.15
CA CYS A 118 -14.28 24.81 -4.88
C CYS A 118 -14.87 25.45 -6.15
N GLN A 119 -14.30 26.59 -6.57
CA GLN A 119 -14.76 27.34 -7.74
C GLN A 119 -13.97 26.96 -8.98
N PRO A 120 -14.59 26.79 -10.17
CA PRO A 120 -13.85 26.55 -11.40
C PRO A 120 -13.06 27.79 -11.83
N VAL A 121 -11.86 27.58 -12.39
CA VAL A 121 -11.01 28.67 -12.91
C VAL A 121 -10.59 28.41 -14.36
N GLU A 122 -10.69 29.46 -15.18
CA GLU A 122 -10.15 29.47 -16.53
C GLU A 122 -8.66 29.79 -16.51
N ILE A 123 -7.81 28.77 -16.61
CA ILE A 123 -6.37 28.95 -16.42
C ILE A 123 -5.63 29.52 -17.64
N ARG A 124 -6.31 29.63 -18.79
CA ARG A 124 -5.71 30.15 -20.04
C ARG A 124 -5.08 31.53 -19.86
N LYS A 125 -5.54 32.32 -18.89
CA LYS A 125 -5.03 33.65 -18.58
C LYS A 125 -3.70 33.66 -17.80
N TYR A 126 -3.33 32.53 -17.19
CA TYR A 126 -2.21 32.43 -16.24
C TYR A 126 -1.06 31.56 -16.74
N LEU A 127 -1.26 30.79 -17.81
CA LEU A 127 -0.28 29.89 -18.39
C LEU A 127 0.40 30.47 -19.63
N SER A 128 1.62 29.99 -19.90
CA SER A 128 2.23 30.16 -21.22
C SER A 128 1.52 29.29 -22.28
N GLU A 129 1.53 29.73 -23.53
CA GLU A 129 1.02 28.98 -24.68
C GLU A 129 1.66 27.59 -24.80
N GLU A 130 2.95 27.46 -24.50
CA GLU A 130 3.65 26.17 -24.49
C GLU A 130 3.07 25.18 -23.47
N THR A 131 2.75 25.64 -22.26
CA THR A 131 2.16 24.78 -21.22
C THR A 131 0.70 24.43 -21.55
N LEU A 132 -0.03 25.35 -22.19
CA LEU A 132 -1.36 25.09 -22.73
C LEU A 132 -1.34 24.04 -23.85
N ASP A 133 -0.33 24.08 -24.71
CA ASP A 133 -0.09 23.09 -25.75
C ASP A 133 0.27 21.71 -25.14
N GLU A 134 1.14 21.66 -24.14
CA GLU A 134 1.45 20.43 -23.39
C GLU A 134 0.21 19.83 -22.72
N LEU A 135 -0.61 20.69 -22.10
CA LEU A 135 -1.91 20.32 -21.53
C LEU A 135 -2.84 19.74 -22.59
N SER A 136 -2.94 20.39 -23.75
CA SER A 136 -3.85 19.97 -24.83
C SER A 136 -3.43 18.68 -25.53
N ARG A 137 -2.13 18.42 -25.64
CA ARG A 137 -1.60 17.19 -26.24
C ARG A 137 -1.73 15.99 -25.31
N ASN A 138 -1.47 16.18 -24.02
CA ASN A 138 -1.44 15.08 -23.05
C ASN A 138 -2.81 14.80 -22.43
N PHE A 139 -3.70 15.80 -22.40
CA PHE A 139 -5.05 15.67 -21.87
C PHE A 139 -6.07 16.26 -22.86
N ASN A 140 -7.15 15.52 -23.10
CA ASN A 140 -8.25 16.03 -23.91
C ASN A 140 -8.90 17.24 -23.20
N LEU A 141 -8.60 18.45 -23.67
CA LEU A 141 -9.25 19.69 -23.20
C LEU A 141 -10.72 19.79 -23.62
N SER A 142 -11.17 18.92 -24.52
CA SER A 142 -12.56 18.80 -24.96
C SER A 142 -13.00 17.34 -24.89
N GLY A 143 -13.96 17.02 -24.03
CA GLY A 143 -14.53 15.67 -23.89
C GLY A 143 -14.84 15.27 -22.45
N LYS A 144 -15.30 14.02 -22.24
CA LYS A 144 -15.69 13.49 -20.92
C LYS A 144 -14.53 13.34 -19.92
N GLN A 145 -13.28 13.52 -20.34
CA GLN A 145 -12.05 13.41 -19.53
C GLN A 145 -11.30 14.74 -19.36
N GLN A 146 -11.98 15.88 -19.50
CA GLN A 146 -11.37 17.19 -19.29
C GLN A 146 -10.84 17.34 -17.84
N VAL A 147 -9.57 17.73 -17.70
CA VAL A 147 -8.98 18.12 -16.41
C VAL A 147 -9.68 19.38 -15.93
N ARG A 148 -10.35 19.29 -14.78
CA ARG A 148 -11.07 20.42 -14.18
C ARG A 148 -10.15 21.13 -13.19
N ILE A 149 -9.95 22.41 -13.42
CA ILE A 149 -9.08 23.21 -12.56
C ILE A 149 -9.95 24.08 -11.67
N LEU A 150 -9.76 23.91 -10.37
CA LEU A 150 -10.56 24.54 -9.33
C LEU A 150 -9.66 25.44 -8.48
N THR A 151 -10.25 26.45 -7.84
CA THR A 151 -9.57 27.29 -6.87
C THR A 151 -10.34 27.41 -5.56
N THR A 152 -9.59 27.74 -4.52
CA THR A 152 -10.08 27.91 -3.15
C THR A 152 -9.11 28.76 -2.34
N ASN A 153 -9.64 29.47 -1.34
CA ASN A 153 -8.86 30.21 -0.35
C ASN A 153 -8.60 29.40 0.94
N ARG A 154 -9.08 28.15 1.02
CA ARG A 154 -8.97 27.30 2.23
C ARG A 154 -7.80 26.32 2.19
N LEU A 155 -6.93 26.45 1.20
CA LEU A 155 -5.90 25.47 0.88
C LEU A 155 -4.55 26.19 0.78
N VAL A 156 -3.55 25.57 1.38
CA VAL A 156 -2.19 26.10 1.43
C VAL A 156 -1.32 25.60 0.28
N SER A 157 -1.53 24.39 -0.21
CA SER A 157 -0.70 23.76 -1.25
C SER A 157 -1.60 23.23 -2.35
N PRO A 158 -1.21 23.33 -3.64
CA PRO A 158 -1.96 22.69 -4.70
C PRO A 158 -2.02 21.17 -4.48
N PHE A 159 -3.07 20.55 -4.99
CA PHE A 159 -3.16 19.09 -5.07
C PHE A 159 -4.04 18.65 -6.23
N CYS A 160 -3.85 17.41 -6.64
CA CYS A 160 -4.65 16.75 -7.66
C CYS A 160 -5.45 15.55 -7.10
N SER A 161 -6.56 15.23 -7.77
CA SER A 161 -7.41 14.08 -7.45
C SER A 161 -8.03 13.50 -8.72
N GLN A 162 -8.17 12.17 -8.81
CA GLN A 162 -8.66 11.50 -10.03
C GLN A 162 -9.58 10.31 -9.73
N LEU A 163 -10.46 10.42 -8.73
CA LEU A 163 -11.37 9.32 -8.41
C LEU A 163 -12.48 9.13 -9.46
N HIS A 164 -13.17 10.21 -9.83
CA HIS A 164 -14.25 10.20 -10.83
C HIS A 164 -13.90 11.04 -12.06
N TYR A 165 -13.31 12.21 -11.84
CA TYR A 165 -12.77 13.11 -12.86
C TYR A 165 -11.39 13.59 -12.40
N PRO A 166 -10.46 13.88 -13.32
CA PRO A 166 -9.20 14.54 -12.98
C PRO A 166 -9.46 15.99 -12.55
N TYR A 167 -9.14 16.30 -11.31
CA TYR A 167 -9.19 17.64 -10.72
C TYR A 167 -7.78 18.09 -10.37
N ILE A 168 -7.49 19.37 -10.62
CA ILE A 168 -6.36 20.08 -10.02
C ILE A 168 -6.97 21.23 -9.20
N VAL A 169 -6.69 21.28 -7.91
CA VAL A 169 -7.12 22.37 -7.03
C VAL A 169 -5.93 23.25 -6.73
N ILE A 170 -6.09 24.54 -7.01
CA ILE A 170 -5.03 25.54 -6.90
C ILE A 170 -5.46 26.60 -5.89
N PRO A 171 -4.69 26.85 -4.83
CA PRO A 171 -4.92 27.99 -3.95
C PRO A 171 -5.03 29.31 -4.70
N GLU A 172 -5.95 30.18 -4.28
CA GLU A 172 -6.20 31.47 -4.96
C GLU A 172 -4.95 32.36 -4.99
N TYR A 173 -4.14 32.34 -3.93
CA TYR A 173 -2.90 33.12 -3.86
C TYR A 173 -1.89 32.72 -4.95
N LEU A 174 -1.87 31.47 -5.41
CA LEU A 174 -0.97 31.02 -6.48
C LEU A 174 -1.36 31.59 -7.84
N LEU A 175 -2.60 32.04 -8.03
CA LEU A 175 -3.02 32.71 -9.27
C LEU A 175 -2.35 34.08 -9.44
N SER A 176 -1.83 34.67 -8.35
CA SER A 176 -1.03 35.91 -8.40
C SER A 176 0.45 35.68 -8.68
N PHE A 177 0.91 34.43 -8.76
CA PHE A 177 2.32 34.15 -9.04
C PHE A 177 2.68 34.55 -10.47
N GLU A 178 3.96 34.87 -10.66
CA GLU A 178 4.52 35.08 -12.00
C GLU A 178 4.24 33.86 -12.90
N PRO A 179 3.93 34.05 -14.20
CA PRO A 179 3.54 32.96 -15.10
C PRO A 179 4.54 31.79 -15.11
N GLN A 180 5.83 32.08 -14.99
CA GLN A 180 6.86 31.05 -14.94
C GLN A 180 6.78 30.17 -13.69
N LYS A 181 6.55 30.77 -12.51
CA LYS A 181 6.37 30.02 -11.25
C LYS A 181 5.09 29.18 -11.31
N PHE A 182 4.04 29.75 -11.89
CA PHE A 182 2.76 29.05 -12.09
C PHE A 182 2.90 27.84 -13.03
N ASN A 183 3.68 27.97 -14.12
CA ASN A 183 3.96 26.86 -15.03
C ASN A 183 4.62 25.67 -14.32
N PHE A 184 5.61 25.91 -13.43
CA PHE A 184 6.24 24.82 -12.69
C PHE A 184 5.24 24.06 -11.81
N ILE A 185 4.35 24.78 -11.13
CA ILE A 185 3.31 24.19 -10.27
C ILE A 185 2.36 23.33 -11.12
N ILE A 186 1.92 23.86 -12.26
CA ILE A 186 0.99 23.15 -13.15
C ILE A 186 1.66 21.90 -13.74
N ARG A 187 2.91 21.98 -14.21
CA ARG A 187 3.65 20.82 -14.71
C ARG A 187 3.79 19.73 -13.65
N HIS A 188 4.10 20.11 -12.40
CA HIS A 188 4.17 19.19 -11.26
C HIS A 188 2.84 18.46 -11.01
N GLU A 189 1.73 19.20 -10.90
CA GLU A 189 0.40 18.62 -10.66
C GLU A 189 -0.11 17.79 -11.83
N LEU A 190 0.24 18.18 -13.06
CA LEU A 190 -0.11 17.41 -14.24
C LEU A 190 0.62 16.08 -14.27
N GLU A 191 1.87 16.02 -13.86
CA GLU A 191 2.62 14.78 -13.79
C GLU A 191 1.94 13.75 -12.87
N HIS A 192 1.37 14.21 -11.75
CA HIS A 192 0.59 13.32 -10.89
C HIS A 192 -0.61 12.69 -11.60
N LEU A 193 -1.33 13.47 -12.42
CA LEU A 193 -2.45 12.97 -13.20
C LEU A 193 -2.01 12.06 -14.36
N GLN A 194 -0.93 12.41 -15.07
CA GLN A 194 -0.42 11.62 -16.20
C GLN A 194 0.06 10.24 -15.77
N THR A 195 0.65 10.15 -14.58
CA THR A 195 1.18 8.90 -14.01
C THR A 195 0.14 8.11 -13.24
N GLY A 196 -1.06 8.68 -12.99
CA GLY A 196 -2.11 8.05 -12.21
C GLY A 196 -1.77 7.94 -10.72
N HIS A 197 -0.97 8.87 -10.18
CA HIS A 197 -0.62 8.92 -8.76
C HIS A 197 -1.83 8.90 -7.81
N PRO A 198 -3.01 9.51 -8.13
CA PRO A 198 -4.19 9.38 -7.29
C PRO A 198 -4.72 7.94 -7.20
N LEU A 199 -4.68 7.16 -8.29
CA LEU A 199 -5.06 5.74 -8.27
C LEU A 199 -4.06 4.92 -7.47
N GLN A 200 -2.77 5.21 -7.61
CA GLN A 200 -1.72 4.57 -6.80
C GLN A 200 -1.93 4.85 -5.30
N LEU A 201 -2.27 6.09 -4.93
CA LEU A 201 -2.59 6.45 -3.55
C LEU A 201 -3.82 5.67 -3.06
N PHE A 202 -4.84 5.49 -3.90
CA PHE A 202 -6.01 4.67 -3.57
C PHE A 202 -5.62 3.21 -3.26
N LEU A 203 -4.84 2.56 -4.13
CA LEU A 203 -4.34 1.18 -3.91
C LEU A 203 -3.50 1.09 -2.63
N GLN A 204 -2.60 2.04 -2.42
CA GLN A 204 -1.79 2.16 -1.21
C GLN A 204 -2.68 2.23 0.05
N ARG A 205 -3.74 3.06 0.05
CA ARG A 205 -4.66 3.17 1.19
C ARG A 205 -5.45 1.90 1.44
N LEU A 206 -5.88 1.18 0.40
CA LEU A 206 -6.53 -0.13 0.57
C LEU A 206 -5.61 -1.13 1.27
N VAL A 207 -4.35 -1.19 0.86
CA VAL A 207 -3.34 -2.04 1.49
C VAL A 207 -3.08 -1.62 2.94
N GLU A 208 -2.96 -0.32 3.22
CA GLU A 208 -2.83 0.20 4.60
C GLU A 208 -4.04 -0.12 5.49
N VAL A 209 -5.26 -0.16 4.94
CA VAL A 209 -6.47 -0.54 5.69
C VAL A 209 -6.41 -2.00 6.13
N ILE A 210 -5.95 -2.90 5.25
CA ILE A 210 -5.85 -4.34 5.53
C ILE A 210 -4.67 -4.63 6.49
N PHE A 211 -3.55 -3.93 6.30
CA PHE A 211 -2.31 -4.10 7.05
C PHE A 211 -2.01 -2.92 7.98
N TRP A 212 -3.04 -2.37 8.63
CA TRP A 212 -2.92 -1.18 9.49
C TRP A 212 -1.89 -1.34 10.62
N PHE A 213 -1.60 -2.57 11.03
CA PHE A 213 -0.62 -2.89 12.07
C PHE A 213 0.82 -3.09 11.54
N HIS A 214 1.03 -3.17 10.22
CA HIS A 214 2.29 -3.67 9.65
C HIS A 214 3.32 -2.54 9.40
N PRO A 215 4.45 -2.49 10.13
CA PRO A 215 5.40 -1.37 10.06
C PRO A 215 6.04 -1.21 8.67
N MET A 216 6.32 -2.29 7.94
CA MET A 216 6.90 -2.18 6.59
C MET A 216 5.93 -1.56 5.58
N ILE A 217 4.61 -1.66 5.81
CA ILE A 217 3.61 -1.04 4.93
C ILE A 217 3.62 0.47 5.14
N TRP A 218 3.70 0.92 6.39
CA TRP A 218 3.87 2.35 6.72
C TRP A 218 5.19 2.92 6.20
N TRP A 219 6.26 2.13 6.20
CA TRP A 219 7.53 2.53 5.60
C TRP A 219 7.44 2.60 4.07
N ALA A 220 6.90 1.56 3.41
CA ALA A 220 6.67 1.54 1.97
C ALA A 220 5.79 2.70 1.50
N SER A 221 4.76 3.03 2.29
CA SER A 221 3.87 4.18 2.10
C SER A 221 4.62 5.52 2.06
N GLN A 222 5.62 5.70 2.93
CA GLN A 222 6.46 6.90 2.95
C GLN A 222 7.45 6.93 1.78
N GLN A 223 8.05 5.79 1.44
CA GLN A 223 8.98 5.68 0.30
C GLN A 223 8.26 5.91 -1.03
N SER A 224 7.09 5.30 -1.23
CA SER A 224 6.30 5.48 -2.44
C SER A 224 5.81 6.92 -2.58
N ALA A 225 5.42 7.57 -1.48
CA ALA A 225 5.10 8.99 -1.48
C ALA A 225 6.28 9.85 -1.94
N LEU A 226 7.47 9.63 -1.39
CA LEU A 226 8.67 10.37 -1.78
C LEU A 226 9.04 10.16 -3.25
N CYS A 227 8.95 8.92 -3.76
CA CYS A 227 9.19 8.62 -5.17
C CYS A 227 8.22 9.34 -6.11
N ARG A 228 6.94 9.48 -5.73
CA ARG A 228 5.97 10.25 -6.52
C ARG A 228 6.36 11.71 -6.61
N GLU A 229 6.71 12.32 -5.49
CA GLU A 229 7.16 13.71 -5.45
C GLU A 229 8.42 13.93 -6.29
N PHE A 230 9.38 13.01 -6.23
CA PHE A 230 10.60 13.09 -7.06
C PHE A 230 10.30 12.97 -8.56
N ALA A 231 9.38 12.08 -8.95
CA ALA A 231 8.94 11.98 -10.34
C ALA A 231 8.26 13.26 -10.82
N CYS A 232 7.43 13.88 -9.97
CA CYS A 232 6.77 15.15 -10.27
C CYS A 232 7.74 16.34 -10.28
N ASP A 233 8.75 16.34 -9.40
CA ASP A 233 9.82 17.33 -9.40
C ASP A 233 10.67 17.26 -10.68
N ASP A 234 10.98 16.05 -11.16
CA ASP A 234 11.72 15.83 -12.41
C ASP A 234 10.91 16.29 -13.64
N ALA A 235 9.59 16.12 -13.62
CA ALA A 235 8.71 16.55 -14.71
C ALA A 235 8.40 18.06 -14.68
N ALA A 236 8.47 18.68 -13.50
CA ALA A 236 8.25 20.12 -13.35
C ALA A 236 9.33 20.95 -14.05
N VAL A 237 10.56 20.43 -14.11
CA VAL A 237 11.75 21.12 -14.60
C VAL A 237 12.25 20.54 -15.92
N GLN A 238 12.42 21.36 -16.94
CA GLN A 238 12.87 20.92 -18.27
C GLN A 238 14.37 21.18 -18.50
N THR A 239 14.93 22.18 -17.84
CA THR A 239 16.34 22.57 -18.00
C THR A 239 17.06 22.67 -16.64
N PRO A 240 18.38 22.42 -16.58
CA PRO A 240 19.13 22.57 -15.32
C PRO A 240 19.02 23.98 -14.70
N GLN A 241 18.84 25.01 -15.52
CA GLN A 241 18.69 26.40 -15.09
C GLN A 241 17.37 26.64 -14.34
N GLU A 242 16.31 25.93 -14.75
CA GLU A 242 14.99 26.01 -14.11
C GLU A 242 14.96 25.39 -12.71
N ILE A 243 15.89 24.48 -12.37
CA ILE A 243 15.92 23.80 -11.05
C ILE A 243 15.94 24.82 -9.90
N THR A 244 16.77 25.86 -10.01
CA THR A 244 16.90 26.88 -8.97
C THR A 244 15.61 27.70 -8.83
N GLN A 245 14.98 28.05 -9.95
CA GLN A 245 13.72 28.82 -9.98
C GLN A 245 12.55 27.99 -9.43
N TYR A 246 12.50 26.71 -9.76
CA TYR A 246 11.53 25.77 -9.23
C TYR A 246 11.70 25.58 -7.71
N LEU A 247 12.94 25.37 -7.24
CA LEU A 247 13.21 25.26 -5.80
C LEU A 247 12.76 26.51 -5.04
N HIS A 248 12.99 27.70 -5.59
CA HIS A 248 12.53 28.95 -5.00
C HIS A 248 10.99 29.03 -4.96
N THR A 249 10.32 28.54 -6.00
CA THR A 249 8.85 28.45 -6.06
C THR A 249 8.32 27.51 -4.98
N LEU A 250 8.93 26.34 -4.83
CA LEU A 250 8.59 25.35 -3.81
C LEU A 250 8.76 25.92 -2.38
N LEU A 251 9.87 26.61 -2.11
CA LEU A 251 10.11 27.27 -0.83
C LEU A 251 9.08 28.37 -0.55
N THR A 252 8.72 29.16 -1.56
CA THR A 252 7.69 30.21 -1.42
C THR A 252 6.33 29.63 -1.01
N ILE A 253 5.94 28.49 -1.59
CA ILE A 253 4.69 27.79 -1.22
C ILE A 253 4.75 27.33 0.24
N ILE A 254 5.88 26.81 0.67
CA ILE A 254 6.07 26.31 2.04
C ILE A 254 6.07 27.46 3.05
N GLU A 255 6.75 28.56 2.75
CA GLU A 255 6.78 29.76 3.60
C GLU A 255 5.38 30.32 3.81
N TYR A 256 4.59 30.44 2.74
CA TYR A 256 3.19 30.85 2.82
C TYR A 256 2.36 29.89 3.68
N GLY A 257 2.62 28.59 3.56
CA GLY A 257 1.95 27.60 4.38
C GLY A 257 2.33 27.61 5.86
N ALA A 258 3.58 27.93 6.18
CA ALA A 258 4.04 28.07 7.55
C ALA A 258 3.40 29.29 8.22
N THR A 259 3.23 30.40 7.49
CA THR A 259 2.58 31.61 8.02
C THR A 259 1.09 31.42 8.29
N GLU A 260 0.37 30.67 7.44
CA GLU A 260 -1.06 30.36 7.64
C GLU A 260 -1.28 29.27 8.72
N ALA A 261 -0.35 28.31 8.85
CA ALA A 261 -0.45 27.22 9.82
C ALA A 261 -0.19 27.65 11.27
N ASP A 262 0.52 28.76 11.50
CA ASP A 262 0.77 29.28 12.86
C ASP A 262 -0.54 29.72 13.56
N GLU A 263 -1.61 29.97 12.80
CA GLU A 263 -2.95 30.21 13.35
C GLU A 263 -3.70 28.92 13.75
N THR A 264 -3.25 27.73 13.31
CA THR A 264 -3.92 26.45 13.59
C THR A 264 -2.93 25.38 14.12
N HIS A 265 -2.71 25.40 15.43
CA HIS A 265 -1.81 24.50 16.18
C HIS A 265 -2.01 22.99 15.88
N THR A 266 -1.31 22.45 14.88
CA THR A 266 -1.18 20.99 14.66
C THR A 266 0.28 20.57 14.44
N PRO A 267 1.07 20.46 15.51
CA PRO A 267 2.53 20.26 15.42
C PRO A 267 2.96 18.91 14.82
N LEU A 268 2.10 17.87 14.85
CA LEU A 268 2.48 16.51 14.42
C LEU A 268 2.49 16.32 12.90
N ALA A 269 1.66 17.07 12.16
CA ALA A 269 1.65 17.03 10.69
C ALA A 269 2.90 17.74 10.11
N LEU A 270 3.39 18.76 10.82
CA LEU A 270 4.53 19.59 10.43
C LEU A 270 5.85 18.79 10.40
N VAL A 271 6.10 17.94 11.40
CA VAL A 271 7.37 17.18 11.52
C VAL A 271 7.57 16.18 10.37
N ARG A 272 6.49 15.54 9.90
CA ARG A 272 6.57 14.62 8.74
C ARG A 272 6.75 15.37 7.43
N GLY A 273 6.06 16.49 7.23
CA GLY A 273 6.17 17.33 6.04
C GLY A 273 7.58 17.91 5.83
N GLN A 274 8.22 18.37 6.91
CA GLN A 274 9.58 18.93 6.86
C GLN A 274 10.62 17.93 6.34
N SER A 275 10.51 16.65 6.74
CA SER A 275 11.44 15.61 6.29
C SER A 275 11.35 15.33 4.78
N MET A 276 10.16 15.41 4.21
CA MET A 276 9.89 15.18 2.79
C MET A 276 10.39 16.35 1.95
N ILE A 277 10.08 17.57 2.37
CA ILE A 277 10.55 18.81 1.73
C ILE A 277 12.09 18.86 1.72
N ALA A 278 12.73 18.59 2.86
CA ALA A 278 14.19 18.59 2.95
C ALA A 278 14.81 17.55 2.00
N SER A 279 14.15 16.40 1.81
CA SER A 279 14.59 15.37 0.87
C SER A 279 14.46 15.82 -0.59
N ARG A 280 13.35 16.48 -0.96
CA ARG A 280 13.13 17.08 -2.29
C ARG A 280 14.16 18.16 -2.60
N ALA A 281 14.34 19.12 -1.68
CA ALA A 281 15.31 20.20 -1.82
C ALA A 281 16.75 19.67 -1.93
N ARG A 282 17.12 18.69 -1.10
CA ARG A 282 18.46 18.06 -1.15
C ARG A 282 18.69 17.36 -2.50
N ARG A 283 17.69 16.65 -3.03
CA ARG A 283 17.80 15.98 -4.33
C ARG A 283 17.93 16.98 -5.47
N LEU A 284 17.06 17.99 -5.53
CA LEU A 284 17.12 19.02 -6.57
C LEU A 284 18.45 19.78 -6.56
N THR A 285 18.95 20.16 -5.37
CA THR A 285 20.26 20.81 -5.26
C THR A 285 21.42 19.91 -5.66
N GLN A 286 21.32 18.59 -5.41
CA GLN A 286 22.31 17.62 -5.89
C GLN A 286 22.30 17.49 -7.41
N ILE A 287 21.12 17.47 -8.04
CA ILE A 287 20.98 17.44 -9.51
C ILE A 287 21.56 18.71 -10.12
N ALA A 288 21.28 19.88 -9.54
CA ALA A 288 21.81 21.15 -10.02
C ALA A 288 23.35 21.26 -9.89
N ARG A 289 23.94 20.61 -8.88
CA ARG A 289 25.40 20.61 -8.66
C ARG A 289 26.14 19.60 -9.52
N ASN A 290 25.56 18.41 -9.71
CA ASN A 290 26.21 17.30 -10.41
C ASN A 290 25.55 17.13 -11.78
N CYS A 291 25.98 17.92 -12.77
CA CYS A 291 25.52 17.84 -14.16
C CYS A 291 25.88 16.52 -14.90
N THR A 292 26.38 15.50 -14.20
CA THR A 292 26.74 14.20 -14.77
C THR A 292 26.41 13.10 -13.76
N ARG A 293 25.37 12.32 -14.07
CA ARG A 293 24.99 11.14 -13.30
C ARG A 293 25.94 9.99 -13.68
N GLN A 294 26.68 9.48 -12.70
CA GLN A 294 27.29 8.15 -12.82
C GLN A 294 26.15 7.13 -12.84
N GLN A 295 26.11 6.31 -13.89
CA GLN A 295 25.02 5.36 -14.14
C GLN A 295 25.29 4.05 -13.38
N PRO A 296 24.41 3.64 -12.43
CA PRO A 296 24.34 2.24 -12.07
C PRO A 296 23.76 1.45 -13.25
N ILE A 297 23.84 0.12 -13.16
CA ILE A 297 23.29 -0.81 -14.15
C ILE A 297 21.82 -0.44 -14.44
N SER A 298 21.51 -0.05 -15.68
CA SER A 298 20.17 0.38 -16.07
C SER A 298 19.27 -0.83 -16.33
N LEU A 299 18.44 -1.18 -15.33
CA LEU A 299 17.40 -2.18 -15.52
C LEU A 299 16.16 -1.52 -16.14
N SER A 300 15.66 -2.06 -17.26
CA SER A 300 14.42 -1.57 -17.86
C SER A 300 13.24 -1.74 -16.89
N GLY A 301 12.29 -0.81 -16.91
CA GLY A 301 11.12 -0.87 -16.02
C GLY A 301 10.29 -2.15 -16.16
N CYS A 302 10.23 -2.71 -17.37
CA CYS A 302 9.58 -4.00 -17.62
C CYS A 302 10.33 -5.15 -16.93
N ALA A 303 11.66 -5.19 -17.03
CA ALA A 303 12.46 -6.22 -16.39
C ALA A 303 12.35 -6.15 -14.85
N ALA A 304 12.33 -4.95 -14.28
CA ALA A 304 12.09 -4.76 -12.84
C ALA A 304 10.71 -5.29 -12.42
N SER A 305 9.66 -4.96 -13.17
CA SER A 305 8.29 -5.41 -12.87
C SER A 305 8.14 -6.93 -13.00
N VAL A 306 8.71 -7.53 -14.05
CA VAL A 306 8.71 -9.00 -14.23
C VAL A 306 9.48 -9.69 -13.11
N SER A 307 10.64 -9.14 -12.71
CA SER A 307 11.42 -9.67 -11.58
C SER A 307 10.64 -9.61 -10.28
N LEU A 308 9.89 -8.52 -10.04
CA LEU A 308 9.04 -8.39 -8.86
C LEU A 308 7.89 -9.41 -8.85
N VAL A 309 7.24 -9.64 -10.00
CA VAL A 309 6.20 -10.67 -10.13
C VAL A 309 6.77 -12.05 -9.85
N LEU A 310 7.91 -12.40 -10.47
CA LEU A 310 8.55 -13.70 -10.25
C LEU A 310 8.97 -13.90 -8.79
N ALA A 311 9.56 -12.89 -8.17
CA ALA A 311 9.91 -12.92 -6.75
C ALA A 311 8.68 -13.09 -5.84
N THR A 312 7.56 -12.46 -6.19
CA THR A 312 6.32 -12.60 -5.43
C THR A 312 5.71 -13.99 -5.60
N LEU A 313 5.77 -14.57 -6.81
CA LEU A 313 5.35 -15.95 -7.02
C LEU A 313 6.14 -16.90 -6.12
N LEU A 314 7.46 -16.72 -6.01
CA LEU A 314 8.29 -17.50 -5.09
C LEU A 314 7.94 -17.23 -3.62
N ALA A 315 7.71 -15.97 -3.24
CA ALA A 315 7.30 -15.61 -1.88
C ALA A 315 5.94 -16.21 -1.51
N ALA A 316 5.01 -16.33 -2.45
CA ALA A 316 3.68 -16.92 -2.21
C ALA A 316 3.73 -18.41 -1.81
N PHE A 317 4.86 -19.10 -2.07
CA PHE A 317 5.12 -20.46 -1.59
C PHE A 317 5.64 -20.51 -0.14
N VAL A 318 6.00 -19.37 0.46
CA VAL A 318 6.52 -19.29 1.83
C VAL A 318 5.35 -19.23 2.80
N TRP A 319 4.88 -20.39 3.22
CA TRP A 319 3.87 -20.54 4.28
C TRP A 319 4.50 -21.02 5.57
N LEU A 320 4.19 -20.35 6.67
CA LEU A 320 4.71 -20.71 7.98
C LEU A 320 3.84 -21.83 8.58
N PRO A 321 4.45 -22.94 9.06
CA PRO A 321 3.69 -24.09 9.52
C PRO A 321 3.19 -23.85 10.95
N VAL A 322 2.19 -22.98 11.09
CA VAL A 322 1.61 -22.61 12.40
C VAL A 322 0.43 -23.50 12.78
N ASP A 323 -0.18 -24.21 11.83
CA ASP A 323 -1.37 -25.03 12.10
C ASP A 323 -1.00 -26.41 12.68
N VAL A 324 -1.21 -26.61 13.99
CA VAL A 324 -0.97 -27.90 14.67
C VAL A 324 -1.90 -29.00 14.14
N LEU A 325 -3.06 -28.65 13.58
CA LEU A 325 -4.01 -29.62 13.00
C LEU A 325 -3.63 -30.06 11.57
N ALA A 326 -2.55 -29.53 11.00
CA ALA A 326 -2.14 -29.89 9.66
C ALA A 326 -1.76 -31.38 9.58
N SER A 327 -2.48 -32.13 8.74
CA SER A 327 -2.17 -33.53 8.48
C SER A 327 -0.73 -33.69 7.97
N PRO A 328 0.10 -34.56 8.58
CA PRO A 328 1.44 -34.86 8.09
C PRO A 328 1.47 -35.48 6.70
N ARG A 329 0.32 -35.97 6.22
CA ARG A 329 0.18 -36.64 4.92
C ARG A 329 -0.33 -35.70 3.82
N ALA A 330 -0.79 -34.51 4.17
CA ALA A 330 -1.33 -33.55 3.22
C ALA A 330 -0.26 -32.53 2.81
N ASN A 331 0.10 -32.55 1.52
CA ASN A 331 1.05 -31.60 0.95
C ASN A 331 0.42 -30.22 0.65
N TRP A 332 -0.91 -30.12 0.69
CA TRP A 332 -1.68 -28.93 0.36
C TRP A 332 -2.72 -28.64 1.43
N SER A 333 -2.95 -27.37 1.72
CA SER A 333 -4.01 -26.94 2.64
C SER A 333 -5.41 -27.24 2.08
N PRO A 334 -6.42 -27.52 2.92
CA PRO A 334 -7.79 -27.85 2.50
C PRO A 334 -8.67 -26.67 2.03
N TRP A 335 -8.08 -25.56 1.57
CA TRP A 335 -8.72 -24.24 1.57
C TRP A 335 -9.21 -23.80 0.17
N PRO A 336 -10.45 -23.28 -0.02
CA PRO A 336 -11.77 -23.63 0.54
C PRO A 336 -12.35 -24.95 -0.01
N SER A 337 -13.48 -25.44 0.51
CA SER A 337 -14.07 -26.72 0.05
C SER A 337 -14.39 -26.79 -1.43
N TRP A 338 -14.81 -25.68 -2.04
CA TRP A 338 -15.08 -25.63 -3.48
C TRP A 338 -13.79 -25.74 -4.32
N SER A 339 -12.64 -25.27 -3.82
CA SER A 339 -11.37 -25.40 -4.57
C SER A 339 -10.83 -26.82 -4.47
N ALA A 340 -11.06 -27.49 -3.34
CA ALA A 340 -10.70 -28.89 -3.15
C ALA A 340 -11.52 -29.83 -4.05
N GLU A 341 -12.83 -29.55 -4.21
CA GLU A 341 -13.69 -30.26 -5.16
C GLU A 341 -13.19 -30.07 -6.60
N ALA A 342 -12.90 -28.83 -7.01
CA ALA A 342 -12.33 -28.55 -8.32
C ALA A 342 -10.96 -29.22 -8.54
N LEU A 343 -10.08 -29.24 -7.54
CA LEU A 343 -8.77 -29.89 -7.64
C LEU A 343 -8.88 -31.42 -7.72
N HIS A 344 -9.88 -32.01 -7.06
CA HIS A 344 -10.19 -33.42 -7.21
C HIS A 344 -10.60 -33.77 -8.64
N ASP A 345 -11.40 -32.91 -9.29
CA ASP A 345 -11.77 -33.05 -10.70
C ASP A 345 -10.54 -33.00 -11.64
N PHE A 346 -9.50 -32.27 -11.26
CA PHE A 346 -8.20 -32.24 -11.98
C PHE A 346 -7.23 -33.37 -11.58
N GLY A 347 -7.65 -34.33 -10.75
CA GLY A 347 -6.83 -35.45 -10.31
C GLY A 347 -5.77 -35.08 -9.27
N VAL A 348 -5.82 -33.87 -8.71
CA VAL A 348 -4.94 -33.44 -7.61
C VAL A 348 -5.58 -33.87 -6.29
N SER A 349 -4.97 -34.85 -5.61
CA SER A 349 -5.51 -35.37 -4.35
C SER A 349 -5.29 -34.37 -3.21
N VAL A 350 -6.26 -33.50 -2.97
CA VAL A 350 -6.33 -32.66 -1.75
C VAL A 350 -6.95 -33.51 -0.63
N HIS A 351 -6.16 -34.42 -0.06
CA HIS A 351 -6.61 -35.54 0.80
C HIS A 351 -7.20 -35.17 2.18
N ASP A 352 -7.59 -33.92 2.39
CA ASP A 352 -8.13 -33.44 3.68
C ASP A 352 -9.67 -33.40 3.72
N PHE A 353 -10.35 -33.89 2.68
CA PHE A 353 -11.81 -34.15 2.68
C PHE A 353 -12.17 -35.60 3.04
N GLU A 354 -11.33 -36.30 3.81
CA GLU A 354 -11.92 -37.27 4.75
C GLU A 354 -12.70 -36.50 5.83
N THR A 355 -13.87 -35.98 5.45
CA THR A 355 -15.00 -36.10 6.35
C THR A 355 -15.04 -37.56 6.80
N TYR A 356 -15.06 -37.78 8.12
CA TYR A 356 -15.71 -38.93 8.76
C TYR A 356 -14.89 -40.03 9.46
N ASN A 357 -13.72 -39.79 10.09
CA ASN A 357 -13.32 -40.65 11.23
C ASN A 357 -12.48 -40.01 12.36
N GLY A 358 -11.77 -38.89 12.13
CA GLY A 358 -11.00 -38.22 13.20
C GLY A 358 -11.80 -37.33 14.18
N ARG A 359 -13.08 -37.07 13.92
CA ARG A 359 -13.94 -36.28 14.84
C ARG A 359 -14.24 -36.98 16.15
N MET A 360 -14.11 -38.32 16.20
CA MET A 360 -14.20 -39.07 17.46
C MET A 360 -13.05 -38.68 18.40
N GLU A 361 -11.81 -38.60 17.90
CA GLU A 361 -10.65 -38.24 18.72
C GLU A 361 -10.64 -36.76 19.16
N ILE A 362 -11.07 -35.81 18.31
CA ILE A 362 -11.04 -34.38 18.69
C ILE A 362 -12.12 -34.02 19.72
N HIS A 363 -13.32 -34.60 19.59
CA HIS A 363 -14.36 -34.42 20.61
C HIS A 363 -13.96 -35.12 21.91
N GLU A 364 -13.29 -36.28 21.83
CA GLU A 364 -12.68 -36.94 22.98
C GLU A 364 -11.57 -36.09 23.61
N LEU A 365 -10.67 -35.46 22.86
CA LEU A 365 -9.60 -34.60 23.40
C LEU A 365 -10.15 -33.36 24.09
N LEU A 366 -11.17 -32.71 23.52
CA LEU A 366 -11.85 -31.56 24.14
C LEU A 366 -12.69 -31.98 25.35
N GLN A 367 -13.34 -33.15 25.30
CA GLN A 367 -14.05 -33.71 26.45
C GLN A 367 -13.07 -34.08 27.56
N HIS A 368 -11.96 -34.76 27.26
CA HIS A 368 -10.94 -35.18 28.23
C HIS A 368 -10.35 -34.00 29.01
N ASN A 369 -10.13 -32.86 28.35
CA ASN A 369 -9.69 -31.63 29.01
C ASN A 369 -10.79 -31.04 29.92
N LYS A 370 -12.05 -31.06 29.45
CA LYS A 370 -13.20 -30.64 30.26
C LYS A 370 -13.39 -31.54 31.48
N THR A 371 -13.21 -32.86 31.36
CA THR A 371 -13.25 -33.80 32.49
C THR A 371 -12.08 -33.62 33.44
N ARG A 372 -10.85 -33.33 32.96
CA ARG A 372 -9.70 -32.99 33.82
C ARG A 372 -9.92 -31.70 34.61
N GLN A 373 -10.50 -30.66 34.01
CA GLN A 373 -10.84 -29.43 34.72
C GLN A 373 -11.94 -29.61 35.77
N ILE A 374 -12.89 -30.54 35.53
CA ILE A 374 -13.97 -30.85 36.49
C ILE A 374 -13.49 -31.82 37.58
N ALA A 375 -12.51 -32.68 37.30
CA ALA A 375 -11.96 -33.66 38.23
C ALA A 375 -10.89 -33.09 39.21
N SER A 376 -10.76 -31.77 39.28
CA SER A 376 -9.94 -31.07 40.29
C SER A 376 -10.81 -30.31 41.31
N PRO A 377 -11.58 -30.98 42.18
CA PRO A 377 -11.95 -30.42 43.48
C PRO A 377 -11.03 -30.98 44.56
N ASP A 378 -10.29 -30.07 45.21
CA ASP A 378 -9.73 -30.17 46.57
C ASP A 378 -9.53 -31.57 47.17
N LEU A 379 -8.29 -32.04 47.19
CA LEU A 379 -7.83 -32.99 48.21
C LEU A 379 -7.03 -32.20 49.26
N PRO A 380 -7.59 -31.95 50.46
CA PRO A 380 -6.80 -31.46 51.58
C PRO A 380 -5.85 -32.55 52.08
N ARG A 381 -4.73 -32.07 52.64
CA ARG A 381 -3.52 -32.77 53.12
C ARG A 381 -3.75 -34.04 53.92
#